data_AF-A0A2G4SW11-F1
#
_entry.id   AF-A0A2G4SW11-F1
#
_cell.length_a   1.000
_cell.length_b   1.000
_cell.length_c   1.000
_cell.angle_alpha   90.00
_cell.angle_beta   90.00
_cell.angle_gamma   90.00
#
_symmetry.space_group_name_H-M   'P 1'
#
loop_
_entity.id
_entity.type
_entity.pdbx_description
1 polymer ?
#
loop_
_entity_poly.entity_id
_entity_poly.type
_entity_poly.pdbx_seq_one_letter_code
_entity_poly.pdbx_strand_id
1 'polypeptide(L)'
;MPSDYFYIKSISTGNVVSAITHGDPLRSQVLVTPPTLSDAELWYWKGQFICNKANGLVLDIRKGRLRLIEDTEICLYHAKPLDEAHNQLWGVRNDAADAYGKPLVGSYIYSIASNEWVLDIQAAENGTQKLVLFPLQPIDNDNQRWLFVPEGELSIQDTKTSYFPTHIMTPPDSITSSPTYSTSSPDISEFPQGLTPAKRGSHSAIFSMEAFKDYHNRVYGTQEGNIR
;
A
#
# COMPACT_ATOMS: atom_id res chain seq x y z
N MET A 1 -20.03 5.01 26.28
CA MET A 1 -20.00 5.31 24.83
C MET A 1 -18.80 4.59 24.26
N PRO A 2 -18.88 3.99 23.07
CA PRO A 2 -17.68 3.56 22.36
C PRO A 2 -16.72 4.74 22.23
N SER A 3 -15.42 4.46 22.30
CA SER A 3 -14.41 5.46 22.06
C SER A 3 -14.44 5.87 20.58
N ASP A 4 -14.36 7.16 20.26
CA ASP A 4 -14.22 7.66 18.89
C ASP A 4 -12.78 7.48 18.34
N TYR A 5 -11.88 6.93 19.17
CA TYR A 5 -10.51 6.63 18.79
C TYR A 5 -10.39 5.31 18.03
N PHE A 6 -9.52 5.29 17.04
CA PHE A 6 -9.22 4.12 16.23
C PHE A 6 -7.74 4.04 15.86
N TYR A 7 -7.29 2.83 15.57
CA TYR A 7 -6.03 2.56 14.88
C TYR A 7 -6.26 2.59 13.38
N ILE A 8 -5.28 3.09 12.63
CA ILE A 8 -5.24 2.95 11.17
C ILE A 8 -4.26 1.80 10.87
N LYS A 9 -4.80 0.62 10.59
CA LYS A 9 -4.05 -0.62 10.41
C LYS A 9 -3.83 -0.91 8.92
N SER A 10 -2.60 -1.19 8.54
CA SER A 10 -2.21 -1.61 7.19
C SER A 10 -2.78 -2.99 6.86
N ILE A 11 -3.39 -3.12 5.68
CA ILE A 11 -3.77 -4.43 5.13
C ILE A 11 -2.53 -5.26 4.78
N SER A 12 -1.50 -4.64 4.18
CA SER A 12 -0.32 -5.37 3.69
C SER A 12 0.58 -5.93 4.80
N THR A 13 0.70 -5.22 5.92
CA THR A 13 1.67 -5.54 6.97
C THR A 13 1.05 -5.86 8.33
N GLY A 14 -0.21 -5.47 8.56
CA GLY A 14 -0.84 -5.54 9.87
C GLY A 14 -0.29 -4.54 10.90
N ASN A 15 0.70 -3.73 10.52
CA ASN A 15 1.23 -2.61 11.32
C ASN A 15 0.22 -1.45 11.39
N VAL A 16 0.45 -0.52 12.31
CA VAL A 16 -0.42 0.64 12.52
C VAL A 16 0.31 1.95 12.27
N VAL A 17 -0.45 2.95 11.83
CA VAL A 17 0.04 4.34 11.69
C VAL A 17 0.30 4.92 13.08
N SER A 18 1.52 5.38 13.32
CA SER A 18 2.00 5.88 14.60
C SER A 18 2.66 7.25 14.47
N ALA A 19 2.31 8.16 15.37
CA ALA A 19 2.96 9.46 15.51
C ALA A 19 4.31 9.31 16.21
N ILE A 20 5.37 9.90 15.62
CA ILE A 20 6.63 10.07 16.32
C ILE A 20 6.48 11.27 17.27
N THR A 21 6.38 10.99 18.56
CA THR A 21 6.25 12.03 19.61
C THR A 21 7.59 12.59 20.08
N HIS A 22 8.70 11.94 19.73
CA HIS A 22 10.05 12.32 20.15
C HIS A 22 11.05 12.18 19.00
N GLY A 23 11.86 13.21 18.74
CA GLY A 23 12.95 13.12 17.77
C GLY A 23 13.10 14.34 16.87
N ASP A 24 13.93 14.19 15.84
CA ASP A 24 14.30 15.23 14.89
C ASP A 24 13.15 15.57 13.93
N PRO A 25 12.68 16.83 13.86
CA PRO A 25 11.60 17.26 12.97
C PRO A 25 11.93 17.17 11.46
N LEU A 26 13.18 16.89 11.10
CA LEU A 26 13.67 16.84 9.72
C LEU A 26 13.24 15.60 8.91
N ARG A 27 12.56 14.61 9.51
CA ARG A 27 12.07 13.39 8.82
C ARG A 27 10.54 13.22 8.93
N SER A 28 9.97 12.26 8.18
CA SER A 28 8.57 11.87 8.33
C SER A 28 8.25 11.63 9.81
N GLN A 29 7.24 12.35 10.30
CA GLN A 29 6.83 12.30 11.71
C GLN A 29 5.75 11.24 11.94
N VAL A 30 5.40 10.48 10.90
CA VAL A 30 4.37 9.46 10.92
C VAL A 30 4.93 8.20 10.28
N LEU A 31 4.99 7.14 11.07
CA LEU A 31 5.51 5.83 10.67
C LEU A 31 4.40 4.80 10.65
N VAL A 32 4.71 3.66 10.05
CA VAL A 32 3.88 2.48 10.08
C VAL A 32 4.67 1.39 10.82
N THR A 33 4.26 1.07 12.04
CA THR A 33 5.04 0.23 12.96
C THR A 33 4.19 -0.89 13.56
N PRO A 34 4.81 -1.97 14.06
CA PRO A 34 4.09 -2.93 14.87
C PRO A 34 3.37 -2.21 16.03
N PRO A 35 2.09 -2.55 16.30
CA PRO A 35 1.30 -1.90 17.32
C PRO A 35 1.88 -2.10 18.71
N THR A 36 1.93 -1.00 19.46
CA THR A 36 2.34 -0.90 20.85
C THR A 36 1.16 -0.61 21.79
N LEU A 37 -0.03 -0.33 21.22
CA LEU A 37 -1.25 0.05 21.93
C LEU A 37 -1.08 1.36 22.72
N SER A 38 -0.30 2.30 22.17
CA SER A 38 -0.06 3.60 22.77
C SER A 38 -0.96 4.69 22.17
N ASP A 39 -1.16 5.80 22.90
CA ASP A 39 -1.92 6.95 22.40
C ASP A 39 -1.31 7.57 21.13
N ALA A 40 -0.03 7.32 20.84
CA ALA A 40 0.63 7.77 19.62
C ALA A 40 0.10 7.04 18.36
N GLU A 41 -0.53 5.88 18.52
CA GLU A 41 -1.10 5.06 17.45
C GLU A 41 -2.61 5.25 17.28
N LEU A 42 -3.22 6.04 18.18
CA LEU A 42 -4.65 6.30 18.20
C LEU A 42 -4.98 7.62 17.50
N TRP A 43 -5.99 7.55 16.66
CA TRP A 43 -6.46 8.65 15.82
C TRP A 43 -7.95 8.83 15.99
N TYR A 44 -8.46 10.01 15.67
CA TYR A 44 -9.89 10.28 15.61
C TYR A 44 -10.20 11.30 14.52
N TRP A 45 -11.43 11.27 14.03
CA TRP A 45 -11.93 12.26 13.11
C TRP A 45 -12.42 13.50 13.85
N LYS A 46 -12.01 14.69 13.40
CA LYS A 46 -12.62 15.97 13.78
C LYS A 46 -13.07 16.69 12.52
N GLY A 47 -14.28 16.40 12.06
CA GLY A 47 -14.69 16.76 10.70
C GLY A 47 -13.83 16.00 9.68
N GLN A 48 -13.15 16.72 8.79
CA GLN A 48 -12.25 16.15 7.78
C GLN A 48 -10.78 16.09 8.22
N PHE A 49 -10.48 16.48 9.45
CA PHE A 49 -9.14 16.30 10.03
C PHE A 49 -9.01 14.92 10.66
N ILE A 50 -7.85 14.28 10.45
CA ILE A 50 -7.41 13.10 11.20
C ILE A 50 -6.46 13.58 12.28
N CYS A 51 -6.87 13.45 13.54
CA CYS A 51 -6.17 13.99 14.71
C CYS A 51 -5.51 12.86 15.50
N ASN A 52 -4.28 13.05 15.95
CA ASN A 52 -3.60 12.10 16.84
C ASN A 52 -4.00 12.32 18.30
N LYS A 53 -4.22 11.24 19.06
CA LYS A 53 -4.62 11.30 20.47
C LYS A 53 -3.50 11.82 21.38
N ALA A 54 -2.25 11.38 21.18
CA ALA A 54 -1.14 11.71 22.09
C ALA A 54 -0.75 13.19 22.10
N ASN A 55 -0.83 13.88 20.96
CA ASN A 55 -0.34 15.26 20.84
C ASN A 55 -1.39 16.26 20.32
N GLY A 56 -2.57 15.80 19.89
CA GLY A 56 -3.63 16.66 19.37
C GLY A 56 -3.34 17.31 18.01
N LEU A 57 -2.24 16.94 17.35
CA LEU A 57 -1.87 17.41 16.01
C LEU A 57 -2.63 16.64 14.92
N VAL A 58 -2.72 17.22 13.73
CA VAL A 58 -3.40 16.63 12.57
C VAL A 58 -2.42 16.09 11.54
N LEU A 59 -2.84 15.08 10.79
CA LEU A 59 -2.12 14.64 9.59
C LEU A 59 -2.06 15.77 8.57
N ASP A 60 -0.86 16.11 8.13
CA ASP A 60 -0.56 17.22 7.22
C ASP A 60 0.38 16.74 6.10
N ILE A 61 0.03 17.08 4.85
CA ILE A 61 0.94 16.93 3.71
C ILE A 61 2.01 18.01 3.84
N ARG A 62 3.26 17.61 4.10
CA ARG A 62 4.34 18.54 4.44
C ARG A 62 4.51 19.60 3.37
N LYS A 63 4.44 20.87 3.79
CA LYS A 63 4.51 22.07 2.90
C LYS A 63 3.42 22.12 1.82
N GLY A 64 2.38 21.28 1.91
CA GLY A 64 1.30 21.17 0.92
C GLY A 64 1.77 20.75 -0.48
N ARG A 65 2.95 20.13 -0.60
CA ARG A 65 3.58 19.89 -1.91
C ARG A 65 3.53 18.42 -2.30
N LEU A 66 2.81 18.12 -3.39
CA LEU A 66 2.85 16.82 -4.06
C LEU A 66 4.15 16.66 -4.86
N ARG A 67 4.78 15.50 -4.74
CA ARG A 67 6.09 15.16 -5.30
C ARG A 67 6.03 13.76 -5.89
N LEU A 68 6.57 13.63 -7.11
CA LEU A 68 6.68 12.35 -7.84
C LEU A 68 8.10 11.77 -7.82
N ILE A 69 9.13 12.63 -7.73
CA ILE A 69 10.54 12.21 -7.77
C ILE A 69 11.03 11.82 -6.37
N GLU A 70 10.52 12.50 -5.36
CA GLU A 70 10.80 12.29 -3.94
C GLU A 70 9.48 11.99 -3.23
N ASP A 71 9.54 11.35 -2.06
CA ASP A 71 8.36 11.04 -1.26
C ASP A 71 7.54 12.31 -0.99
N THR A 72 6.21 12.23 -1.18
CA THR A 72 5.31 13.25 -0.64
C THR A 72 5.12 12.97 0.84
N GLU A 73 5.89 13.66 1.67
CA GLU A 73 5.99 13.37 3.09
C GLU A 73 4.72 13.76 3.85
N ILE A 74 4.30 12.85 4.74
CA ILE A 74 3.29 13.13 5.76
C ILE A 74 3.98 13.58 7.04
N CYS A 75 3.41 14.58 7.70
CA CYS A 75 3.87 15.08 8.99
C CYS A 75 2.69 15.40 9.91
N LEU A 76 3.00 15.90 11.10
CA LEU A 76 2.03 16.36 12.06
C LEU A 76 2.11 17.87 12.20
N TYR A 77 0.96 18.53 12.20
CA TYR A 77 0.90 19.97 12.35
C TYR A 77 -0.32 20.42 13.14
N HIS A 78 -0.34 21.69 13.54
CA HIS A 78 -1.53 22.27 14.16
C HIS A 78 -2.64 22.39 13.11
N ALA A 79 -3.88 22.12 13.51
CA ALA A 79 -5.03 22.27 12.62
C ALA A 79 -5.14 23.72 12.16
N LYS A 80 -5.14 23.92 10.84
CA LYS A 80 -5.33 25.22 10.20
C LYS A 80 -6.83 25.57 10.14
N PRO A 81 -7.18 26.86 9.99
CA PRO A 81 -8.51 27.28 9.56
C PRO A 81 -8.94 26.56 8.27
N LEU A 82 -10.23 26.24 8.13
CA LEU A 82 -10.74 25.36 7.07
C LEU A 82 -10.41 25.86 5.65
N ASP A 83 -10.41 27.16 5.45
CA ASP A 83 -10.06 27.86 4.20
C ASP A 83 -8.57 27.75 3.85
N GLU A 84 -7.71 27.49 4.83
CA GLU A 84 -6.26 27.29 4.65
C GLU A 84 -5.85 25.80 4.74
N ALA A 85 -6.73 24.94 5.23
CA ALA A 85 -6.45 23.57 5.64
C ALA A 85 -6.40 22.55 4.48
N HIS A 86 -6.42 22.96 3.21
CA HIS A 86 -6.43 22.07 2.05
C HIS A 86 -5.45 20.86 2.12
N ASN A 87 -4.28 21.03 2.73
CA ASN A 87 -3.26 19.99 2.90
C ASN A 87 -3.41 19.13 4.18
N GLN A 88 -4.51 19.29 4.91
CA GLN A 88 -4.84 18.63 6.19
C GLN A 88 -6.23 17.97 6.19
N LEU A 89 -6.94 18.04 5.06
CA LEU A 89 -8.28 17.49 4.92
C LEU A 89 -8.24 16.14 4.20
N TRP A 90 -8.87 15.16 4.80
CA TRP A 90 -8.80 13.76 4.40
C TRP A 90 -10.20 13.18 4.19
N GLY A 91 -10.30 12.30 3.20
CA GLY A 91 -11.50 11.50 2.93
C GLY A 91 -11.19 10.01 2.95
N VAL A 92 -12.26 9.21 2.98
CA VAL A 92 -12.17 7.75 2.94
C VAL A 92 -12.99 7.22 1.77
N ARG A 93 -12.44 6.25 1.04
CA ARG A 93 -13.09 5.59 -0.09
C ARG A 93 -13.11 4.08 0.14
N ASN A 94 -14.29 3.48 0.03
CA ASN A 94 -14.55 2.06 0.32
C ASN A 94 -14.83 1.24 -0.94
N ASP A 95 -14.21 1.61 -2.05
CA ASP A 95 -14.42 1.05 -3.40
C ASP A 95 -13.20 0.30 -3.92
N ALA A 96 -12.28 -0.11 -3.04
CA ALA A 96 -11.16 -0.95 -3.41
C ALA A 96 -11.67 -2.22 -4.09
N ALA A 97 -11.15 -2.50 -5.28
CA ALA A 97 -11.52 -3.68 -6.04
C ALA A 97 -10.29 -4.27 -6.74
N ASP A 98 -10.27 -5.58 -6.96
CA ASP A 98 -9.23 -6.25 -7.72
C ASP A 98 -9.37 -6.00 -9.23
N ALA A 99 -8.46 -6.56 -10.02
CA ALA A 99 -8.46 -6.43 -11.48
C ALA A 99 -9.73 -6.98 -12.16
N TYR A 100 -10.56 -7.75 -11.45
CA TYR A 100 -11.81 -8.32 -11.91
C TYR A 100 -13.05 -7.58 -11.36
N GLY A 101 -12.84 -6.47 -10.65
CA GLY A 101 -13.92 -5.68 -10.05
C GLY A 101 -14.49 -6.27 -8.76
N LYS A 102 -13.84 -7.29 -8.17
CA LYS A 102 -14.28 -7.85 -6.89
C LYS A 102 -13.84 -6.92 -5.74
N PRO A 103 -14.75 -6.55 -4.82
CA PRO A 103 -14.39 -5.73 -3.67
C PRO A 103 -13.26 -6.34 -2.84
N LEU A 104 -12.29 -5.51 -2.48
CA LEU A 104 -11.17 -5.81 -1.59
C LEU A 104 -11.45 -5.26 -0.20
N VAL A 105 -10.82 -5.90 0.80
CA VAL A 105 -10.90 -5.45 2.19
C VAL A 105 -10.05 -4.20 2.39
N GLY A 106 -10.57 -3.28 3.21
CA GLY A 106 -9.93 -2.03 3.57
C GLY A 106 -10.39 -0.86 2.71
N SER A 107 -9.92 0.32 3.09
CA SER A 107 -10.30 1.58 2.50
C SER A 107 -9.07 2.35 2.03
N TYR A 108 -9.24 3.23 1.06
CA TYR A 108 -8.25 4.25 0.74
C TYR A 108 -8.49 5.48 1.61
N ILE A 109 -7.42 6.08 2.11
CA ILE A 109 -7.45 7.39 2.78
C ILE A 109 -6.82 8.38 1.81
N TYR A 110 -7.59 9.37 1.33
CA TYR A 110 -7.18 10.28 0.27
C TYR A 110 -7.15 11.73 0.72
N SER A 111 -6.32 12.54 0.06
CA SER A 111 -6.33 14.00 0.23
C SER A 111 -7.55 14.61 -0.46
N ILE A 112 -8.35 15.40 0.25
CA ILE A 112 -9.51 16.08 -0.34
C ILE A 112 -9.10 17.11 -1.40
N ALA A 113 -7.91 17.70 -1.27
CA ALA A 113 -7.38 18.60 -2.27
C ALA A 113 -6.90 17.86 -3.54
N SER A 114 -6.73 16.54 -3.49
CA SER A 114 -6.21 15.71 -4.59
C SER A 114 -6.66 14.26 -4.42
N ASN A 115 -7.87 13.95 -4.86
CA ASN A 115 -8.54 12.66 -4.57
C ASN A 115 -7.84 11.42 -5.13
N GLU A 116 -7.01 11.59 -6.16
CA GLU A 116 -6.20 10.52 -6.75
C GLU A 116 -4.90 10.25 -5.98
N TRP A 117 -4.67 10.94 -4.86
CA TRP A 117 -3.50 10.77 -4.00
C TRP A 117 -3.92 10.22 -2.64
N VAL A 118 -3.38 9.06 -2.30
CA VAL A 118 -3.77 8.25 -1.15
C VAL A 118 -2.58 7.98 -0.22
N LEU A 119 -2.88 7.67 1.04
CA LEU A 119 -1.86 7.23 1.98
C LEU A 119 -1.27 5.88 1.57
N ASP A 120 0.05 5.79 1.54
CA ASP A 120 0.84 4.63 1.12
C ASP A 120 1.98 4.35 2.13
N ILE A 121 2.48 3.11 2.13
CA ILE A 121 3.62 2.66 2.92
C ILE A 121 4.87 2.65 2.03
N GLN A 122 5.78 3.57 2.29
CA GLN A 122 7.09 3.57 1.65
C GLN A 122 8.16 2.99 2.60
N ALA A 123 8.84 1.94 2.17
CA ALA A 123 10.01 1.42 2.89
C ALA A 123 11.19 2.40 2.76
N ALA A 124 11.80 2.74 3.90
CA ALA A 124 13.03 3.51 3.97
C ALA A 124 14.26 2.60 4.00
N GLU A 125 15.43 3.14 3.64
CA GLU A 125 16.70 2.41 3.56
C GLU A 125 17.09 1.71 4.88
N ASN A 126 16.69 2.26 6.02
CA ASN A 126 16.95 1.71 7.34
C ASN A 126 15.93 0.65 7.78
N GLY A 127 15.07 0.18 6.88
CA GLY A 127 14.01 -0.80 7.16
C GLY A 127 12.78 -0.24 7.87
N THR A 128 12.74 1.07 8.15
CA THR A 128 11.54 1.73 8.70
C THR A 128 10.49 1.91 7.61
N GLN A 129 9.22 1.74 7.94
CA GLN A 129 8.10 2.03 7.04
C GLN A 129 7.56 3.43 7.34
N LYS A 130 7.63 4.32 6.34
CA LYS A 130 7.08 5.67 6.41
C LYS A 130 5.66 5.69 5.88
N LEU A 131 4.83 6.54 6.46
CA LEU A 131 3.60 6.96 5.81
C LEU A 131 3.90 8.09 4.82
N VAL A 132 3.47 7.92 3.58
CA VAL A 132 3.61 8.92 2.51
C VAL A 132 2.27 9.13 1.81
N LEU A 133 2.19 10.17 0.98
CA LEU A 133 1.12 10.31 0.01
C LEU A 133 1.63 9.87 -1.37
N PHE A 134 0.86 9.07 -2.10
CA PHE A 134 1.25 8.58 -3.41
C PHE A 134 0.04 8.52 -4.36
N PRO A 135 0.24 8.62 -5.68
CA PRO A 135 -0.84 8.37 -6.63
C PRO A 135 -1.48 7.00 -6.39
N LEU A 136 -2.79 6.94 -6.46
CA LEU A 136 -3.57 5.72 -6.33
C LEU A 136 -3.10 4.66 -7.34
N GLN A 137 -2.86 3.46 -6.84
CA GLN A 137 -2.52 2.28 -7.62
C GLN A 137 -3.56 1.18 -7.30
N PRO A 138 -4.65 1.08 -8.08
CA PRO A 138 -5.79 0.24 -7.72
C PRO A 138 -5.54 -1.27 -7.89
N ILE A 139 -4.46 -1.66 -8.57
CA ILE A 139 -4.15 -3.05 -8.90
C ILE A 139 -2.95 -3.49 -8.07
N ASP A 140 -3.12 -4.58 -7.32
CA ASP A 140 -2.06 -5.29 -6.60
C ASP A 140 -1.19 -4.39 -5.69
N ASN A 141 -1.79 -3.33 -5.12
CA ASN A 141 -1.15 -2.49 -4.12
C ASN A 141 -1.93 -2.50 -2.80
N ASP A 142 -1.49 -3.37 -1.90
CA ASP A 142 -2.04 -3.52 -0.55
C ASP A 142 -1.49 -2.45 0.41
N ASN A 143 -0.41 -1.75 0.06
CA ASN A 143 0.19 -0.70 0.89
C ASN A 143 -0.68 0.56 0.96
N GLN A 144 -1.66 0.70 0.06
CA GLN A 144 -2.59 1.82 0.04
C GLN A 144 -3.92 1.54 0.76
N ARG A 145 -4.10 0.34 1.31
CA ARG A 145 -5.37 -0.07 1.92
C ARG A 145 -5.26 -0.19 3.44
N TRP A 146 -6.26 0.37 4.10
CA TRP A 146 -6.27 0.58 5.54
C TRP A 146 -7.55 0.06 6.18
N LEU A 147 -7.42 -0.47 7.40
CA LEU A 147 -8.52 -0.80 8.29
C LEU A 147 -8.58 0.22 9.41
N PHE A 148 -9.79 0.67 9.73
CA PHE A 148 -10.07 1.43 10.93
C PHE A 148 -10.47 0.44 12.03
N VAL A 149 -9.60 0.26 13.02
CA VAL A 149 -9.84 -0.68 14.13
C VAL A 149 -10.15 0.14 15.39
N PRO A 150 -11.36 0.03 15.97
CA PRO A 150 -11.70 0.77 17.19
C PRO A 150 -10.72 0.52 18.34
N GLU A 151 -10.55 1.53 19.21
CA GLU A 151 -9.77 1.38 20.44
C GLU A 151 -10.33 0.23 21.30
N GLY A 152 -9.47 -0.72 21.68
CA GLY A 152 -9.83 -1.91 22.43
C GLY A 152 -10.07 -3.17 21.59
N GLU A 153 -10.20 -3.04 20.26
CA GLU A 153 -10.38 -4.19 19.35
C GLU A 153 -9.08 -4.67 18.69
N LEU A 154 -8.00 -3.89 18.77
CA LEU A 154 -6.71 -4.28 18.20
C LEU A 154 -6.00 -5.31 19.08
N SER A 155 -5.71 -6.49 18.54
CA SER A 155 -4.88 -7.51 19.19
C SER A 155 -3.44 -7.46 18.65
N ILE A 156 -2.45 -7.50 19.56
CA ILE A 156 -1.02 -7.53 19.20
C ILE A 156 -0.68 -8.80 18.37
N GLN A 157 -1.48 -9.87 18.49
CA GLN A 157 -1.27 -11.10 17.73
C GLN A 157 -1.62 -10.96 16.23
N ASP A 158 -2.35 -9.92 15.83
CA ASP A 158 -2.82 -9.76 14.45
C ASP A 158 -1.75 -9.25 13.47
N THR A 159 -0.51 -9.08 13.93
CA THR A 159 0.64 -8.58 13.15
C THR A 159 1.33 -9.67 12.33
N LYS A 160 1.03 -10.94 12.59
CA LYS A 160 1.65 -12.09 11.91
C LYS A 160 0.83 -12.63 10.73
N THR A 161 -0.39 -12.15 10.55
CA THR A 161 -1.30 -12.66 9.53
C THR A 161 -1.15 -11.79 8.28
N SER A 162 -0.06 -11.98 7.54
CA SER A 162 -0.10 -11.63 6.13
C SER A 162 -1.25 -12.43 5.51
N TYR A 163 -2.19 -11.76 4.87
CA TYR A 163 -3.32 -12.40 4.18
C TYR A 163 -2.84 -13.05 2.88
N PHE A 164 -1.86 -13.95 2.95
CA PHE A 164 -1.65 -14.94 1.91
C PHE A 164 -2.52 -16.16 2.28
N PRO A 165 -3.54 -16.51 1.48
CA PRO A 165 -4.18 -17.81 1.63
C PRO A 165 -3.12 -18.87 1.33
N THR A 166 -2.59 -19.55 2.34
CA THR A 166 -1.88 -20.82 2.15
C THR A 166 -2.90 -21.90 1.81
N HIS A 167 -3.49 -21.82 0.61
CA HIS A 167 -3.95 -23.03 -0.04
C HIS A 167 -2.70 -23.72 -0.59
N ILE A 168 -2.16 -24.64 0.21
CA ILE A 168 -1.31 -25.71 -0.29
C ILE A 168 -2.18 -26.52 -1.26
N MET A 169 -2.21 -26.13 -2.52
CA MET A 169 -2.67 -27.01 -3.60
C MET A 169 -1.52 -27.95 -3.90
N THR A 170 -1.50 -29.08 -3.20
CA THR A 170 -0.80 -30.27 -3.67
C THR A 170 -1.43 -30.66 -5.01
N PRO A 171 -0.70 -30.77 -6.12
CA PRO A 171 -1.25 -31.31 -7.35
C PRO A 171 -1.63 -32.79 -7.12
N PRO A 172 -2.78 -33.27 -7.62
CA PRO A 172 -3.08 -34.70 -7.60
C PRO A 172 -2.17 -35.44 -8.59
N ASP A 173 -1.71 -36.62 -8.18
CA ASP A 173 -0.93 -37.55 -9.00
C ASP A 173 -1.68 -37.87 -10.30
N SER A 174 -1.17 -37.35 -11.41
CA SER A 174 -1.65 -37.70 -12.74
C SER A 174 -1.00 -39.00 -13.18
N ILE A 175 -1.68 -40.10 -12.88
CA ILE A 175 -1.55 -41.37 -13.59
C ILE A 175 -2.01 -41.16 -15.04
N THR A 176 -1.06 -40.96 -15.95
CA THR A 176 -1.32 -41.12 -17.38
C THR A 176 -0.18 -41.90 -18.02
N SER A 177 -0.54 -43.05 -18.56
CA SER A 177 0.32 -44.00 -19.25
C SER A 177 0.77 -43.42 -20.59
N SER A 178 2.07 -43.22 -20.78
CA SER A 178 2.64 -42.89 -22.09
C SER A 178 2.71 -44.15 -22.98
N PRO A 179 2.35 -44.08 -24.28
CA PRO A 179 2.55 -45.20 -25.19
C PRO A 179 4.04 -45.35 -25.54
N THR A 180 4.51 -46.59 -25.53
CA THR A 180 5.84 -47.03 -25.94
C THR A 180 6.05 -46.88 -27.45
N TYR A 181 7.09 -46.13 -27.84
CA TYR A 181 7.68 -46.22 -29.17
C TYR A 181 9.13 -46.70 -29.07
N SER A 182 9.45 -47.69 -29.89
CA SER A 182 10.74 -48.39 -29.93
C SER A 182 11.85 -47.50 -30.50
N THR A 183 12.93 -47.31 -29.74
CA THR A 183 14.14 -46.61 -30.18
C THR A 183 15.24 -47.60 -30.55
N SER A 184 15.70 -47.55 -31.80
CA SER A 184 17.01 -48.06 -32.21
C SER A 184 18.03 -46.91 -32.20
N SER A 185 19.08 -47.02 -31.37
CA SER A 185 20.30 -46.18 -31.41
C SER A 185 21.43 -46.96 -32.09
N PRO A 186 22.40 -46.30 -32.74
CA PRO A 186 23.55 -45.64 -32.07
C PRO A 186 23.79 -44.23 -32.67
N ASP A 187 24.71 -43.36 -32.29
CA ASP A 187 25.65 -43.08 -31.18
C ASP A 187 26.21 -41.66 -31.53
N ILE A 188 26.67 -40.90 -30.53
CA ILE A 188 27.54 -39.68 -30.56
C ILE A 188 27.18 -38.74 -29.38
N SER A 189 28.00 -38.86 -28.34
CA SER A 189 28.50 -37.82 -27.42
C SER A 189 28.40 -36.38 -27.96
N GLU A 190 28.10 -35.31 -27.22
CA GLU A 190 28.55 -34.90 -25.89
C GLU A 190 27.78 -33.60 -25.52
N PHE A 191 27.35 -33.44 -24.27
CA PHE A 191 26.45 -32.37 -23.79
C PHE A 191 27.16 -31.02 -23.53
N PRO A 192 26.51 -29.87 -23.76
CA PRO A 192 26.92 -28.62 -23.13
C PRO A 192 26.28 -28.41 -21.74
N GLN A 193 27.10 -27.82 -20.89
CA GLN A 193 27.00 -27.70 -19.43
C GLN A 193 25.91 -26.74 -18.93
N GLY A 194 25.33 -27.12 -17.78
CA GLY A 194 25.06 -26.28 -16.60
C GLY A 194 24.48 -24.87 -16.80
N LEU A 195 23.17 -24.73 -16.58
CA LEU A 195 22.57 -23.44 -16.24
C LEU A 195 22.77 -23.19 -14.74
N THR A 196 23.66 -22.26 -14.39
CA THR A 196 23.81 -21.76 -13.02
C THR A 196 22.65 -20.82 -12.65
N PRO A 197 22.29 -20.67 -11.35
CA PRO A 197 21.21 -19.78 -10.94
C PRO A 197 21.53 -18.31 -11.22
N ALA A 198 20.62 -17.61 -11.90
CA ALA A 198 20.71 -16.17 -12.10
C ALA A 198 20.50 -15.42 -10.78
N LYS A 199 21.51 -14.64 -10.39
CA LYS A 199 21.51 -13.70 -9.27
C LYS A 199 20.53 -12.57 -9.58
N ARG A 200 19.31 -12.62 -9.02
CA ARG A 200 18.31 -11.56 -9.17
C ARG A 200 18.70 -10.36 -8.31
N GLY A 201 19.40 -9.42 -8.93
CA GLY A 201 19.63 -8.07 -8.40
C GLY A 201 18.35 -7.23 -8.44
N SER A 202 18.36 -6.18 -7.63
CA SER A 202 17.29 -5.18 -7.44
C SER A 202 16.72 -4.65 -8.75
N HIS A 203 15.39 -4.70 -8.89
CA HIS A 203 14.67 -3.88 -9.85
C HIS A 203 13.94 -2.78 -9.10
N SER A 204 14.56 -1.60 -9.03
CA SER A 204 13.82 -0.34 -8.95
C SER A 204 13.01 -0.23 -10.24
N ALA A 205 11.69 -0.31 -10.14
CA ALA A 205 10.81 -0.09 -11.28
C ALA A 205 10.88 1.40 -11.67
N ILE A 206 11.74 1.71 -12.64
CA ILE A 206 11.68 2.98 -13.36
C ILE A 206 10.46 2.86 -14.27
N PHE A 207 9.32 3.37 -13.81
CA PHE A 207 8.18 3.60 -14.69
C PHE A 207 8.56 4.71 -15.68
N SER A 208 8.92 4.33 -16.90
CA SER A 208 9.18 5.31 -17.97
C SER A 208 7.89 6.06 -18.30
N MET A 209 8.04 7.29 -18.76
CA MET A 209 6.90 8.16 -19.09
C MET A 209 6.08 7.63 -20.27
N GLU A 210 6.66 6.76 -21.08
CA GLU A 210 5.96 5.98 -22.10
C GLU A 210 5.01 4.95 -21.47
N ALA A 211 5.42 4.27 -20.39
CA ALA A 211 4.56 3.32 -19.68
C ALA A 211 3.36 4.03 -19.02
N PHE A 212 3.56 5.24 -18.49
CA PHE A 212 2.47 6.07 -17.96
C PHE A 212 1.49 6.50 -19.05
N LYS A 213 1.98 6.98 -20.20
CA LYS A 213 1.13 7.38 -21.33
C LYS A 213 0.33 6.22 -21.90
N ASP A 214 0.94 5.05 -22.02
CA ASP A 214 0.28 3.85 -22.53
C ASP A 214 -0.81 3.37 -21.56
N TYR A 215 -0.55 3.41 -20.26
CA TYR A 215 -1.57 3.15 -19.23
C TYR A 215 -2.72 4.15 -19.29
N HIS A 216 -2.42 5.45 -19.32
CA HIS A 216 -3.43 6.51 -19.40
C HIS A 216 -4.33 6.35 -20.64
N ASN A 217 -3.75 6.06 -21.80
CA ASN A 217 -4.50 5.85 -23.03
C ASN A 217 -5.35 4.57 -23.00
N ARG A 218 -4.90 3.49 -22.35
CA ARG A 218 -5.72 2.28 -22.18
C ARG A 218 -6.92 2.49 -21.28
N VAL A 219 -6.76 3.26 -20.20
CA VAL A 219 -7.81 3.46 -19.21
C VAL A 219 -8.82 4.52 -19.64
N TYR A 220 -8.37 5.57 -20.32
CA TYR A 220 -9.21 6.74 -20.64
C TYR A 220 -9.41 6.99 -22.15
N GLY A 221 -8.74 6.25 -23.03
CA GLY A 221 -8.80 6.47 -24.48
C GLY A 221 -10.07 5.99 -25.19
N THR A 222 -11.00 5.33 -24.48
CA THR A 222 -12.24 4.76 -25.06
C THR A 222 -13.49 5.56 -24.70
N GLN A 223 -13.41 6.89 -24.67
CA GLN A 223 -14.59 7.73 -24.47
C GLN A 223 -14.73 8.89 -25.46
N GLU A 224 -14.32 8.70 -26.72
CA GLU A 224 -14.74 9.57 -27.82
C GLU A 224 -15.07 8.74 -29.07
N GLY A 225 -16.32 8.31 -29.20
CA GLY A 225 -16.78 7.66 -30.42
C GLY A 225 -17.99 6.75 -30.24
N ASN A 226 -19.11 7.29 -29.75
CA ASN A 226 -20.45 6.79 -30.10
C ASN A 226 -21.52 7.78 -29.62
N ILE A 227 -21.61 8.92 -30.31
CA ILE A 227 -22.86 9.65 -30.48
C ILE A 227 -22.98 9.97 -31.97
N ARG A 228 -23.74 9.16 -32.69
CA ARG A 228 -24.45 9.56 -33.90
C ARG A 228 -25.71 8.72 -34.06
#